data_AF-A0A4Z1HSJ7-F1
#
_entry.id   AF-A0A4Z1HSJ7-F1
#
_cell.length_a   1.000
_cell.length_b   1.000
_cell.length_c   1.000
_cell.angle_alpha   90.00
_cell.angle_beta   90.00
_cell.angle_gamma   90.00
#
_symmetry.space_group_name_H-M   'P 1'
#
loop_
_entity.id
_entity.type
_entity.pdbx_description
1 polymer ?
#
loop_
_entity_poly.entity_id
_entity_poly.type
_entity_poly.pdbx_seq_one_letter_code
_entity_poly.pdbx_strand_id
1 'polypeptide(L)'
;MAVASIQDRTNEFRSVLTQVQKRQASSKVGAQRQSLLSDSQKAAANGDANAHGKPRRSEFARKAAEIGRGITGTMEKLQKLAELAKCKTLFDDRPVEINELTFIIKQDLSSLNQQISSL
;
A
#
# COMPACT_ATOMS: atom_id res chain seq x y z
N MET A 1 18.33 -23.69 13.29
CA MET A 1 17.58 -22.72 12.48
C MET A 1 18.45 -21.48 12.31
N ALA A 2 18.89 -21.19 11.09
CA ALA A 2 19.70 -19.99 10.83
C ALA A 2 18.77 -18.78 10.70
N VAL A 3 18.87 -17.85 11.63
CA VAL A 3 18.15 -16.56 11.58
C VAL A 3 18.95 -15.66 10.65
N ALA A 4 18.41 -15.35 9.47
CA ALA A 4 19.05 -14.40 8.57
C ALA A 4 19.06 -13.01 9.24
N SER A 5 20.25 -12.51 9.55
CA SER A 5 20.43 -11.14 10.04
C SER A 5 20.09 -10.18 8.91
N ILE A 6 18.96 -9.50 9.02
CA ILE A 6 18.59 -8.41 8.10
C ILE A 6 19.47 -7.22 8.48
N GLN A 7 20.58 -7.05 7.77
CA GLN A 7 21.45 -5.89 7.93
C GLN A 7 20.87 -4.73 7.12
N ASP A 8 20.83 -3.54 7.72
CA ASP A 8 20.41 -2.31 7.04
C ASP A 8 21.50 -1.85 6.07
N ARG A 9 21.26 -2.11 4.77
CA ARG A 9 22.19 -1.80 3.68
C ARG A 9 21.94 -0.42 3.04
N THR A 10 21.18 0.45 3.72
CA THR A 10 20.80 1.77 3.18
C THR A 10 22.02 2.66 2.94
N ASN A 11 23.05 2.54 3.76
CA ASN A 11 24.27 3.35 3.66
C ASN A 11 25.12 2.96 2.44
N GLU A 12 25.23 1.67 2.17
CA GLU A 12 25.90 1.12 0.99
C GLU A 12 25.16 1.52 -0.28
N PHE A 13 23.83 1.43 -0.27
CA PHE A 13 23.01 1.88 -1.39
C PHE A 13 23.21 3.37 -1.70
N ARG A 14 23.20 4.24 -0.68
CA ARG A 14 23.49 5.68 -0.82
C ARG A 14 24.89 5.92 -1.39
N SER A 15 25.88 5.20 -0.88
CA SER A 15 27.27 5.30 -1.34
C SER A 15 27.43 4.92 -2.81
N VAL A 16 26.77 3.82 -3.22
CA VAL A 16 26.75 3.37 -4.62
C VAL A 16 26.07 4.41 -5.52
N LEU A 17 24.94 4.98 -5.11
CA LEU A 17 24.27 6.04 -5.87
C LEU A 17 25.16 7.27 -6.05
N THR A 18 25.81 7.75 -4.98
CA THR A 18 26.75 8.87 -5.06
C THR A 18 27.91 8.58 -6.00
N GLN A 19 28.45 7.35 -5.96
CA GLN A 19 29.54 6.93 -6.84
C GLN A 19 29.11 6.87 -8.31
N VAL A 20 27.92 6.34 -8.60
CA VAL A 20 27.35 6.31 -9.97
C VAL A 20 27.08 7.72 -10.47
N GLN A 21 26.50 8.59 -9.65
CA GLN A 21 26.25 9.98 -10.02
C GLN A 21 27.55 10.75 -10.29
N LYS A 22 28.60 10.54 -9.49
CA LYS A 22 29.93 11.12 -9.71
C LYS A 22 30.58 10.59 -11.00
N ARG A 23 30.44 9.30 -11.30
CA ARG A 23 30.90 8.71 -12.57
C ARG A 23 30.14 9.26 -13.78
N GLN A 24 28.82 9.45 -13.66
CA GLN A 24 27.99 10.08 -14.70
C GLN A 24 28.30 11.56 -14.89
N ALA A 25 28.67 12.29 -13.84
CA ALA A 25 29.11 13.68 -13.95
C ALA A 25 30.52 13.77 -14.56
N SER A 26 31.42 12.85 -14.19
CA SER A 26 32.78 12.78 -14.74
C SER A 26 32.82 12.31 -16.20
N SER A 27 31.86 11.49 -16.64
CA SER A 27 31.75 11.08 -18.06
C SER A 27 31.23 12.21 -18.97
N LYS A 28 30.82 13.35 -18.42
CA LYS A 28 30.41 14.56 -19.18
C LYS A 28 31.57 15.52 -19.50
N VAL A 29 32.81 15.23 -19.08
CA VAL A 29 33.96 16.13 -19.30
C VAL A 29 34.50 16.07 -20.74
N GLY A 30 34.00 15.16 -21.58
CA GLY A 30 34.18 15.23 -23.04
C GLY A 30 33.12 16.11 -23.67
N ALA A 31 33.51 17.26 -24.22
CA ALA A 31 32.69 18.35 -24.78
C ALA A 31 31.82 17.99 -26.02
N GLN A 32 31.31 16.77 -26.14
CA GLN A 32 30.70 16.27 -27.38
C GLN A 32 29.31 15.65 -27.25
N ARG A 33 28.64 15.81 -26.10
CA ARG A 33 27.21 15.49 -25.97
C ARG A 33 26.51 16.56 -25.13
N GLN A 34 26.29 17.73 -25.72
CA GLN A 34 25.15 18.53 -25.26
C GLN A 34 23.91 17.64 -25.34
N SER A 35 23.17 17.57 -24.23
CA SER A 35 21.87 16.93 -24.15
C SER A 35 21.02 17.42 -25.33
N LEU A 36 20.68 16.53 -26.26
CA LEU A 36 19.82 16.85 -27.43
C LEU A 36 18.42 17.33 -27.01
N LEU A 37 18.08 17.14 -25.73
CA LEU A 37 16.84 17.59 -25.12
C LEU A 37 17.14 18.75 -24.16
N SER A 38 16.38 19.84 -24.29
CA SER A 38 16.32 20.90 -23.29
C SER A 38 15.82 20.35 -21.96
N ASP A 39 16.06 21.06 -20.86
CA ASP A 39 15.54 20.67 -19.56
C ASP A 39 14.00 20.64 -19.53
N SER A 40 13.34 21.46 -20.36
CA SER A 40 11.89 21.39 -20.60
C SER A 40 11.45 20.11 -21.32
N GLN A 41 12.20 19.64 -22.32
CA GLN A 41 11.90 18.38 -23.02
C GLN A 41 12.16 17.16 -22.13
N LYS A 42 13.17 17.21 -21.24
CA LYS A 42 13.37 16.19 -20.21
C LYS A 42 12.27 16.19 -19.16
N ALA A 43 11.75 17.35 -18.77
CA ALA A 43 10.62 17.44 -17.85
C ALA A 43 9.32 16.87 -18.47
N ALA A 44 9.10 17.10 -19.77
CA ALA A 44 7.97 16.53 -20.50
C ALA A 44 8.10 15.01 -20.72
N ALA A 45 9.31 14.51 -21.01
CA ALA A 45 9.56 13.08 -21.20
C ALA A 45 9.51 12.28 -19.89
N ASN A 46 9.83 12.90 -18.75
CA ASN A 46 9.67 12.32 -17.41
C ASN A 46 8.24 12.49 -16.85
N GLY A 47 7.24 12.54 -17.75
CA GLY A 47 5.81 12.43 -17.47
C GLY A 47 5.38 12.90 -16.08
N ASP A 48 5.07 14.20 -15.95
CA ASP A 48 4.36 14.74 -14.77
C ASP A 48 5.00 14.37 -13.42
N ALA A 49 6.33 14.31 -13.36
CA ALA A 49 7.06 14.21 -12.09
C ALA A 49 7.34 15.60 -11.47
N ASN A 50 6.63 16.65 -11.91
CA ASN A 50 6.91 18.02 -11.48
C ASN A 50 5.85 18.59 -10.53
N ALA A 51 6.29 18.77 -9.29
CA ALA A 51 6.06 19.93 -8.44
C ALA A 51 4.63 20.15 -7.86
N HIS A 52 4.50 19.82 -6.57
CA HIS A 52 3.45 20.25 -5.61
C HIS A 52 2.19 19.37 -5.45
N GLY A 53 2.01 18.31 -6.23
CA GLY A 53 0.90 17.36 -6.05
C GLY A 53 1.35 16.08 -5.36
N LYS A 54 0.67 15.66 -4.28
CA LYS A 54 0.82 14.32 -3.69
C LYS A 54 0.72 13.28 -4.84
N PRO A 55 1.63 12.30 -4.94
CA PRO A 55 1.63 11.35 -6.05
C PRO A 55 0.23 10.76 -6.20
N ARG A 56 -0.36 10.96 -7.38
CA ARG A 56 -1.71 10.47 -7.69
C ARG A 56 -1.66 8.95 -7.52
N ARG A 57 -2.32 8.45 -6.46
CA ARG A 57 -2.32 7.02 -6.13
C ARG A 57 -2.75 6.23 -7.37
N SER A 58 -2.01 5.16 -7.67
CA SER A 58 -2.43 4.25 -8.74
C SER A 58 -3.83 3.71 -8.45
N GLU A 59 -4.56 3.33 -9.49
CA GLU A 59 -5.87 2.70 -9.34
C GLU A 59 -5.80 1.46 -8.45
N PHE A 60 -4.73 0.68 -8.59
CA PHE A 60 -4.40 -0.43 -7.69
C PHE A 60 -4.29 0.04 -6.22
N ALA A 61 -3.49 1.07 -5.93
CA ALA A 61 -3.32 1.58 -4.57
C ALA A 61 -4.62 2.16 -3.99
N ARG A 62 -5.49 2.72 -4.84
CA ARG A 62 -6.81 3.21 -4.44
C ARG A 62 -7.74 2.06 -4.06
N LYS A 63 -7.87 1.04 -4.92
CA LYS A 63 -8.66 -0.17 -4.66
C LYS A 63 -8.15 -0.94 -3.44
N ALA A 64 -6.84 -1.12 -3.32
CA ALA A 64 -6.23 -1.80 -2.17
C ALA A 64 -6.53 -1.07 -0.84
N ALA A 65 -6.52 0.26 -0.84
CA ALA A 65 -6.89 1.04 0.35
C ALA A 65 -8.38 0.95 0.70
N GLU A 66 -9.26 0.75 -0.28
CA GLU A 66 -10.69 0.50 -0.04
C GLU A 66 -10.92 -0.88 0.58
N ILE A 67 -10.30 -1.92 0.04
CA ILE A 67 -10.34 -3.28 0.60
C ILE A 67 -9.79 -3.30 2.02
N GLY A 68 -8.66 -2.63 2.29
CA GLY A 68 -8.10 -2.53 3.63
C GLY A 68 -9.05 -1.89 4.65
N ARG A 69 -9.82 -0.88 4.22
CA ARG A 69 -10.88 -0.28 5.05
C ARG A 69 -12.03 -1.25 5.28
N GLY A 70 -12.45 -1.99 4.25
CA GLY A 70 -13.49 -3.02 4.39
C GLY A 70 -13.07 -4.14 5.35
N ILE A 71 -11.83 -4.63 5.27
CA ILE A 71 -11.28 -5.63 6.19
C ILE A 71 -11.35 -5.15 7.64
N THR A 72 -10.92 -3.91 7.89
CA THR A 72 -10.96 -3.30 9.23
C THR A 72 -12.41 -3.24 9.75
N GLY A 73 -13.34 -2.79 8.92
CA GLY A 73 -14.76 -2.74 9.28
C GLY A 73 -15.40 -4.12 9.51
N THR A 74 -14.95 -5.18 8.84
CA THR A 74 -15.40 -6.55 9.12
C THR A 74 -14.79 -7.08 10.43
N MET A 75 -13.53 -6.73 10.72
CA MET A 75 -12.84 -7.09 11.96
C MET A 75 -13.56 -6.52 13.20
N GLU A 76 -14.00 -5.26 13.13
CA GLU A 76 -14.78 -4.62 14.20
C GLU A 76 -16.11 -5.36 14.46
N LYS A 77 -16.82 -5.76 13.40
CA LYS A 77 -18.05 -6.55 13.53
C LYS A 77 -17.79 -7.92 14.15
N LEU A 78 -16.71 -8.59 13.74
CA LEU A 78 -16.28 -9.86 14.33
C LEU A 78 -15.93 -9.72 15.81
N GLN A 79 -15.30 -8.61 16.21
CA GLN A 79 -15.03 -8.33 17.62
C GLN A 79 -16.34 -8.18 18.41
N LYS A 80 -17.29 -7.39 17.91
CA LYS A 80 -18.61 -7.25 18.53
C LYS A 80 -19.33 -8.60 18.64
N LEU A 81 -19.27 -9.43 17.58
CA LEU A 81 -19.84 -10.78 17.60
C LEU A 81 -19.18 -11.66 18.67
N ALA A 82 -17.86 -11.56 18.82
CA ALA A 82 -17.12 -12.29 19.85
C ALA A 82 -17.49 -11.85 21.27
N GLU A 83 -17.74 -10.56 21.49
CA GLU A 83 -18.23 -10.03 22.77
C GLU A 83 -19.63 -10.55 23.10
N LEU A 84 -20.55 -10.53 22.12
CA LEU A 84 -21.89 -11.10 22.27
C LEU A 84 -21.84 -12.60 22.57
N ALA A 85 -20.97 -13.35 21.87
CA ALA A 85 -20.81 -14.79 22.09
C ALA A 85 -20.18 -15.14 23.45
N LYS A 86 -19.41 -14.23 24.06
CA LYS A 86 -18.86 -14.39 25.42
C LYS A 86 -19.91 -14.15 26.50
N CYS A 87 -20.88 -13.27 26.26
CA CYS A 87 -21.96 -12.93 27.22
C CYS A 87 -23.11 -13.96 27.17
N LYS A 88 -22.76 -15.25 27.09
CA LYS A 88 -23.71 -16.35 26.95
C LYS A 88 -24.30 -16.78 28.30
N THR A 89 -24.78 -15.80 29.06
CA THR A 89 -25.58 -16.05 30.27
C THR A 89 -27.04 -16.24 29.85
N LEU A 90 -27.79 -17.04 30.60
CA LEU A 90 -29.18 -17.43 30.28
C LEU A 90 -30.16 -16.26 30.09
N PHE A 91 -29.77 -15.04 30.50
CA PHE A 91 -30.62 -13.85 30.51
C PHE A 91 -30.12 -12.71 29.62
N ASP A 92 -28.86 -12.73 29.18
CA ASP A 92 -28.28 -11.69 28.31
C ASP A 92 -28.09 -12.14 26.85
N ASP A 93 -28.57 -13.35 26.52
CA ASP A 93 -28.42 -13.90 25.18
C ASP A 93 -29.28 -13.12 24.18
N ARG A 94 -28.64 -12.60 23.12
CA ARG A 94 -29.29 -11.78 22.08
C ARG A 94 -29.23 -12.53 20.73
N PRO A 95 -30.00 -13.61 20.56
CA PRO A 95 -29.88 -14.48 19.38
C PRO A 95 -30.21 -13.76 18.07
N VAL A 96 -31.11 -12.77 18.09
CA VAL A 96 -31.46 -11.98 16.90
C VAL A 96 -30.26 -11.14 16.45
N GLU A 97 -29.65 -10.37 17.35
CA GLU A 97 -28.48 -9.54 17.05
C GLU A 97 -27.28 -10.37 16.58
N ILE A 98 -27.06 -11.54 17.19
CA ILE A 98 -26.02 -12.49 16.77
C ILE A 98 -26.26 -12.97 15.32
N ASN A 99 -27.49 -13.35 14.98
CA ASN A 99 -27.84 -13.82 13.65
C ASN A 99 -27.71 -12.70 12.60
N GLU A 100 -28.19 -11.50 12.89
CA GLU A 100 -28.07 -10.33 12.03
C GLU A 100 -26.61 -9.96 11.78
N LEU A 101 -25.81 -9.85 12.85
CA LEU A 101 -24.40 -9.50 12.75
C LEU A 101 -23.61 -10.57 11.98
N THR A 102 -23.94 -11.85 12.17
CA THR A 102 -23.35 -12.96 11.41
C THR A 102 -23.69 -12.86 9.92
N PHE A 103 -24.94 -12.51 9.57
CA PHE A 103 -25.35 -12.36 8.18
C PHE A 103 -24.60 -11.20 7.51
N ILE A 104 -24.49 -10.05 8.18
CA ILE A 104 -23.73 -8.89 7.70
C ILE A 104 -22.26 -9.26 7.47
N ILE A 105 -21.62 -9.94 8.44
CA ILE A 105 -20.22 -10.38 8.30
C ILE A 105 -20.03 -11.29 7.07
N LYS A 106 -20.95 -12.23 6.83
CA LYS A 106 -20.88 -13.10 5.64
C LYS A 106 -20.98 -12.28 4.34
N GLN A 107 -21.89 -11.29 4.31
CA GLN A 107 -22.04 -10.40 3.16
C GLN A 107 -20.78 -9.57 2.92
N ASP A 108 -20.21 -8.97 3.97
CA ASP A 108 -18.98 -8.17 3.92
C ASP A 108 -17.80 -9.01 3.40
N LEU A 109 -17.63 -10.25 3.89
CA LEU A 109 -16.57 -11.16 3.43
C LEU A 109 -16.73 -11.55 1.96
N SER A 110 -17.96 -11.80 1.51
CA SER A 110 -18.24 -12.10 0.09
C SER A 110 -17.88 -10.91 -0.80
N SER A 111 -18.28 -9.70 -0.39
CA SER A 111 -17.95 -8.46 -1.11
C SER A 111 -16.44 -8.22 -1.15
N LEU A 112 -15.74 -8.39 -0.02
CA LEU A 112 -14.27 -8.29 0.05
C LEU A 112 -13.57 -9.28 -0.88
N ASN A 113 -14.01 -10.54 -0.91
CA ASN A 113 -13.45 -11.55 -1.82
C ASN A 113 -13.63 -11.17 -3.29
N GLN A 114 -14.79 -10.60 -3.65
CA GLN A 114 -15.04 -10.11 -5.01
C GLN A 114 -14.15 -8.92 -5.37
N GLN A 115 -14.02 -7.95 -4.46
CA GLN A 115 -13.13 -6.80 -4.65
C GLN A 115 -11.67 -7.24 -4.81
N ILE A 116 -11.21 -8.19 -3.98
CA ILE A 116 -9.87 -8.76 -4.05
C ILE A 116 -9.64 -9.49 -5.38
N SER A 117 -10.63 -10.24 -5.86
CA SER A 117 -10.54 -10.91 -7.17
C SER A 117 -10.52 -9.95 -8.36
N SER A 118 -10.93 -8.69 -8.16
CA SER A 118 -11.03 -7.65 -9.20
C SER A 118 -9.87 -6.63 -9.21
N LEU A 119 -8.88 -6.83 -8.33
CA LEU A 119 -7.63 -6.06 -8.26
C LEU A 119 -6.65 -6.50 -9.35
#